data_AF-A0A0F8B4U6-F1
#
_entry.id   AF-A0A0F8B4U6-F1
#
_cell.length_a   1.000
_cell.length_b   1.000
_cell.length_c   1.000
_cell.angle_alpha   90.00
_cell.angle_beta   90.00
_cell.angle_gamma   90.00
#
_symmetry.space_group_name_H-M   'P 1'
#
loop_
_entity.id
_entity.type
_entity.pdbx_description
1 polymer ?
#
loop_
_entity_poly.entity_id
_entity_poly.type
_entity_poly.pdbx_seq_one_letter_code
_entity_poly.pdbx_strand_id
1 'polypeptide(L)'
;IRVAGIKGLQGVVRKTVNDELQAIIWEPQHMDKLIPSMLFNMQDSDDLDRAGHPSTPSVAGQDGEENPAALAESCFRELLGRAAYGNMNNAVRPVLVHLDNHHLWDPNEFAVSCFRIIMYSIQAQHSHHVIQQVLNHLDTNNKNTPRVRAGIVQVLLETVAIAAKGSVGPTVLEVFNTLLKHLRMSVDFELGESSRRNSSVSVSSSRGKESEERIVQNAIIQTIGFFGGNLPDYQRAEVMMFIMGKVPVYGTPCHTLDPGKIGNQGTKRIQTMLLSSLIMVSLSLPNPSTGCFMNSIGWSSCSISVEYKPNQRPTTAANVPTVRRSFIKVTESISDTGPWCSCKH
;
A
#
# COMPACT_ATOMS: atom_id res chain seq x y z
N ILE A 1 -22.18 5.03 -29.41
CA ILE A 1 -22.69 5.97 -28.38
C ILE A 1 -21.65 6.22 -27.28
N ARG A 2 -21.13 5.19 -26.60
CA ARG A 2 -20.11 5.33 -25.53
C ARG A 2 -18.88 6.16 -25.94
N VAL A 3 -18.21 5.78 -27.03
CA VAL A 3 -17.06 6.52 -27.59
C VAL A 3 -17.37 7.99 -27.85
N ALA A 4 -18.51 8.29 -28.49
CA ALA A 4 -18.94 9.67 -28.75
C ALA A 4 -19.21 10.45 -27.46
N GLY A 5 -19.79 9.80 -26.43
CA GLY A 5 -20.01 10.39 -25.12
C GLY A 5 -18.69 10.74 -24.41
N ILE A 6 -17.70 9.84 -24.42
CA ILE A 6 -16.38 10.08 -23.84
C ILE A 6 -15.66 11.21 -24.58
N LYS A 7 -15.72 11.24 -25.92
CA LYS A 7 -15.19 12.35 -26.72
C LYS A 7 -15.85 13.68 -26.38
N GLY A 8 -17.16 13.67 -26.16
CA GLY A 8 -17.91 14.84 -25.68
C GLY A 8 -17.40 15.33 -24.33
N LEU A 9 -17.23 14.43 -23.36
CA LEU A 9 -16.65 14.73 -22.05
C LEU A 9 -15.22 15.27 -22.16
N GLN A 10 -14.39 14.67 -23.00
CA GLN A 10 -13.02 15.12 -23.24
C GLN A 10 -12.99 16.53 -23.86
N GLY A 11 -13.93 16.83 -24.76
CA GLY A 11 -14.14 18.18 -25.30
C GLY A 11 -14.50 19.19 -24.21
N VAL A 12 -15.41 18.82 -23.29
CA VAL A 12 -15.75 19.64 -22.12
C VAL A 12 -14.52 19.86 -21.24
N VAL A 13 -13.79 18.81 -20.87
CA VAL A 13 -12.57 18.93 -20.06
C VAL A 13 -11.55 19.87 -20.73
N ARG A 14 -11.29 19.71 -22.03
CA ARG A 14 -10.35 20.57 -22.76
C ARG A 14 -10.79 22.03 -22.80
N LYS A 15 -12.07 22.29 -23.05
CA LYS A 15 -12.60 23.65 -23.12
C LYS A 15 -12.60 24.32 -21.76
N THR A 16 -13.16 23.64 -20.76
CA THR A 16 -13.41 24.23 -19.44
C THR A 16 -12.12 24.40 -18.63
N VAL A 17 -11.11 23.55 -18.84
CA VAL A 17 -9.84 23.67 -18.12
C VAL A 17 -8.80 24.53 -18.86
N ASN A 18 -9.05 24.95 -20.10
CA ASN A 18 -8.18 25.92 -20.78
C ASN A 18 -8.70 27.37 -20.68
N ASP A 19 -10.00 27.57 -20.37
CA ASP A 19 -10.64 28.89 -20.22
C ASP A 19 -10.73 29.34 -18.74
N GLU A 20 -11.13 30.58 -18.48
CA GLU A 20 -11.36 31.18 -17.14
C GLU A 20 -12.31 30.38 -16.22
N LEU A 21 -13.01 29.37 -16.76
CA LEU A 21 -13.89 28.44 -16.05
C LEU A 21 -13.14 27.33 -15.27
N GLN A 22 -11.79 27.36 -15.24
CA GLN A 22 -10.97 26.38 -14.51
C GLN A 22 -11.47 26.14 -13.08
N ALA A 23 -11.93 27.15 -12.36
CA ALA A 23 -12.38 26.98 -10.97
C ALA A 23 -13.69 26.19 -10.84
N ILE A 24 -14.63 26.32 -11.78
CA ILE A 24 -15.99 25.78 -11.66
C ILE A 24 -16.02 24.28 -11.91
N ILE A 25 -15.26 23.78 -12.91
CA ILE A 25 -15.29 22.34 -13.23
C ILE A 25 -14.86 21.46 -12.04
N TRP A 26 -13.99 21.96 -11.16
CA TRP A 26 -13.53 21.25 -9.98
C TRP A 26 -14.51 21.27 -8.81
N GLU A 27 -15.65 21.93 -8.94
CA GLU A 27 -16.69 21.87 -7.93
C GLU A 27 -17.22 20.43 -7.76
N PRO A 28 -17.52 20.00 -6.51
CA PRO A 28 -17.98 18.63 -6.25
C PRO A 28 -19.16 18.20 -7.13
N GLN A 29 -20.11 19.10 -7.41
CA GLN A 29 -21.29 18.82 -8.23
C GLN A 29 -20.97 18.30 -9.65
N HIS A 30 -19.81 18.68 -10.20
CA HIS A 30 -19.33 18.22 -11.50
C HIS A 30 -18.40 17.02 -11.35
N MET A 31 -17.43 17.08 -10.44
CA MET A 31 -16.46 16.00 -10.23
C MET A 31 -17.12 14.69 -9.80
N ASP A 32 -18.16 14.75 -8.97
CA ASP A 32 -18.94 13.59 -8.51
C ASP A 32 -19.72 12.89 -9.64
N LYS A 33 -19.78 13.50 -10.84
CA LYS A 33 -20.39 12.89 -12.04
C LYS A 33 -19.34 12.50 -13.08
N LEU A 34 -18.37 13.39 -13.32
CA LEU A 34 -17.36 13.21 -14.37
C LEU A 34 -16.43 12.04 -14.04
N ILE A 35 -15.91 11.99 -12.82
CA ILE A 35 -14.92 10.97 -12.43
C ILE A 35 -15.56 9.58 -12.42
N PRO A 36 -16.68 9.32 -11.74
CA PRO A 36 -17.32 8.00 -11.79
C PRO A 36 -17.69 7.56 -13.21
N SER A 37 -18.09 8.49 -14.09
CA SER A 37 -18.38 8.17 -15.49
C SER A 37 -17.13 7.68 -16.24
N MET A 38 -15.97 8.30 -16.01
CA MET A 38 -14.71 7.83 -16.61
C MET A 38 -14.28 6.49 -16.02
N LEU A 39 -14.35 6.33 -14.70
CA LEU A 39 -14.00 5.08 -14.02
C LEU A 39 -14.85 3.91 -14.53
N PHE A 40 -16.16 4.11 -14.65
CA PHE A 40 -17.08 3.09 -15.19
C PHE A 40 -16.68 2.63 -16.60
N ASN A 41 -16.28 3.55 -17.49
CA ASN A 41 -15.86 3.19 -18.84
C ASN A 41 -14.46 2.53 -18.89
N MET A 42 -13.60 2.80 -17.90
CA MET A 42 -12.30 2.12 -17.78
C MET A 42 -12.43 0.70 -17.24
N GLN A 43 -13.44 0.42 -16.43
CA GLN A 43 -13.66 -0.91 -15.85
C GLN A 43 -14.15 -1.93 -16.90
N ASP A 44 -14.94 -1.48 -17.87
CA ASP A 44 -15.63 -2.33 -18.87
C ASP A 44 -14.66 -3.02 -19.87
N SER A 45 -13.36 -2.69 -19.88
CA SER A 45 -12.36 -3.42 -20.69
C SER A 45 -11.97 -4.77 -20.09
N ASP A 46 -11.95 -4.89 -18.76
CA ASP A 46 -11.45 -6.10 -18.09
C ASP A 46 -12.46 -7.27 -18.19
N ASP A 47 -13.75 -6.96 -18.34
CA ASP A 47 -14.81 -7.97 -18.56
C ASP A 47 -14.81 -8.53 -19.99
N LEU A 48 -14.36 -7.76 -20.98
CA LEU A 48 -14.28 -8.18 -22.39
C LEU A 48 -13.11 -9.14 -22.63
N ASP A 49 -11.96 -8.92 -21.99
CA ASP A 49 -10.78 -9.79 -22.13
C ASP A 49 -10.95 -11.13 -21.39
N ARG A 50 -11.82 -11.19 -20.38
CA ARG A 50 -12.12 -12.43 -19.63
C ARG A 50 -13.14 -13.34 -20.33
N ALA A 51 -13.88 -12.82 -21.31
CA ALA A 51 -14.87 -13.55 -22.11
C ALA A 51 -14.28 -14.18 -23.38
N GLY A 52 -13.01 -14.59 -23.35
CA GLY A 52 -12.35 -15.31 -24.45
C GLY A 52 -12.97 -16.68 -24.72
N HIS A 53 -14.05 -16.71 -25.52
CA HIS A 53 -14.51 -17.91 -26.22
C HIS A 53 -14.05 -17.83 -27.69
N PRO A 54 -13.38 -18.88 -28.23
CA PRO A 54 -12.92 -18.88 -29.61
C PRO A 54 -14.10 -19.04 -30.57
N SER A 55 -13.96 -18.43 -31.75
CA SER A 55 -14.71 -18.65 -33.00
C SER A 55 -15.59 -17.49 -33.49
N THR A 56 -14.97 -16.51 -34.15
CA THR A 56 -15.51 -16.00 -35.43
C THR A 56 -14.36 -15.48 -36.29
N PRO A 57 -14.29 -15.82 -37.59
CA PRO A 57 -13.10 -15.56 -38.41
C PRO A 57 -12.99 -14.07 -38.74
N SER A 58 -11.76 -13.59 -38.67
CA SER A 58 -11.33 -12.24 -39.00
C SER A 58 -11.83 -11.78 -40.37
N VAL A 59 -12.67 -10.74 -40.38
CA VAL A 59 -12.76 -9.85 -41.53
C VAL A 59 -11.66 -8.81 -41.34
N ALA A 60 -10.58 -9.00 -42.09
CA ALA A 60 -9.53 -8.02 -42.22
C ALA A 60 -10.07 -6.77 -42.94
N GLY A 61 -9.96 -5.61 -42.29
CA GLY A 61 -10.09 -4.29 -42.90
C GLY A 61 -11.26 -3.45 -42.41
N GLN A 62 -11.06 -2.70 -41.32
CA GLN A 62 -11.58 -1.34 -41.15
C GLN A 62 -10.85 -0.62 -40.01
N ASP A 63 -10.55 0.65 -40.24
CA ASP A 63 -9.79 1.56 -39.39
C ASP A 63 -10.20 1.56 -37.90
N GLY A 64 -9.18 1.53 -37.03
CA GLY A 64 -9.13 2.22 -35.73
C GLY A 64 -10.42 2.28 -34.90
N GLU A 65 -10.97 1.14 -34.48
CA GLU A 65 -12.04 1.13 -33.47
C GLU A 65 -11.44 1.59 -32.13
N GLU A 66 -11.57 2.89 -31.84
CA GLU A 66 -11.02 3.49 -30.62
C GLU A 66 -11.61 2.83 -29.37
N ASN A 67 -10.75 2.19 -28.58
CA ASN A 67 -11.14 1.54 -27.34
C ASN A 67 -11.73 2.57 -26.36
N PRO A 68 -13.00 2.43 -25.93
CA PRO A 68 -13.65 3.37 -25.00
C PRO A 68 -12.91 3.45 -23.65
N ALA A 69 -12.33 2.37 -23.17
CA ALA A 69 -11.57 2.38 -21.91
C ALA A 69 -10.30 3.22 -22.04
N ALA A 70 -9.56 3.08 -23.14
CA ALA A 70 -8.36 3.87 -23.41
C ALA A 70 -8.68 5.37 -23.58
N LEU A 71 -9.82 5.71 -24.18
CA LEU A 71 -10.30 7.09 -24.26
C LEU A 71 -10.68 7.65 -22.90
N ALA A 72 -11.36 6.85 -22.07
CA ALA A 72 -11.73 7.24 -20.71
C ALA A 72 -10.50 7.46 -19.84
N GLU A 73 -9.49 6.57 -19.94
CA GLU A 73 -8.20 6.74 -19.27
C GLU A 73 -7.49 8.00 -19.76
N SER A 74 -7.42 8.23 -21.07
CA SER A 74 -6.80 9.44 -21.63
C SER A 74 -7.49 10.71 -21.12
N CYS A 75 -8.83 10.72 -21.10
CA CYS A 75 -9.62 11.83 -20.58
C CYS A 75 -9.37 12.03 -19.07
N PHE A 76 -9.28 10.95 -18.30
CA PHE A 76 -9.01 11.00 -16.86
C PHE A 76 -7.61 11.55 -16.58
N ARG A 77 -6.59 11.06 -17.29
CA ARG A 77 -5.21 11.58 -17.24
C ARG A 77 -5.15 13.07 -17.57
N GLU A 78 -5.87 13.48 -18.60
CA GLU A 78 -5.88 14.85 -19.09
C GLU A 78 -6.54 15.83 -18.09
N LEU A 79 -7.63 15.39 -17.44
CA LEU A 79 -8.27 16.15 -16.36
C LEU A 79 -7.32 16.31 -15.17
N LEU A 80 -6.76 15.21 -14.68
CA LEU A 80 -5.89 15.19 -13.51
C LEU A 80 -4.58 15.95 -13.71
N GLY A 81 -4.04 15.96 -14.93
CA GLY A 81 -2.83 16.73 -15.26
C GLY A 81 -2.97 18.23 -15.10
N ARG A 82 -4.20 18.73 -14.95
CA ARG A 82 -4.52 20.15 -14.73
C ARG A 82 -5.02 20.43 -13.31
N ALA A 83 -5.08 19.43 -12.45
CA ALA A 83 -5.50 19.61 -11.06
C ALA A 83 -4.45 20.44 -10.30
N ALA A 84 -4.89 21.59 -9.78
CA ALA A 84 -4.11 22.37 -8.82
C ALA A 84 -4.31 21.85 -7.40
N TYR A 85 -3.40 22.21 -6.49
CA TYR A 85 -3.42 21.86 -5.07
C TYR A 85 -4.81 21.87 -4.42
N GLY A 86 -5.56 22.98 -4.55
CA GLY A 86 -6.87 23.16 -3.90
C GLY A 86 -7.95 22.22 -4.42
N ASN A 87 -7.76 21.67 -5.62
CA ASN A 87 -8.74 20.82 -6.31
C ASN A 87 -8.43 19.32 -6.17
N MET A 88 -7.26 18.97 -5.62
CA MET A 88 -6.85 17.56 -5.43
C MET A 88 -7.87 16.78 -4.61
N ASN A 89 -8.45 17.38 -3.58
CA ASN A 89 -9.47 16.73 -2.78
C ASN A 89 -10.70 16.35 -3.62
N ASN A 90 -11.18 17.27 -4.45
CA ASN A 90 -12.33 17.08 -5.32
C ASN A 90 -12.03 16.13 -6.48
N ALA A 91 -10.76 15.95 -6.85
CA ALA A 91 -10.33 15.00 -7.85
C ALA A 91 -10.24 13.56 -7.31
N VAL A 92 -9.68 13.36 -6.12
CA VAL A 92 -9.42 12.01 -5.58
C VAL A 92 -10.59 11.46 -4.80
N ARG A 93 -11.33 12.30 -4.05
CA ARG A 93 -12.46 11.85 -3.22
C ARG A 93 -13.52 11.08 -4.04
N PRO A 94 -13.96 11.53 -5.23
CA PRO A 94 -14.94 10.78 -6.01
C PRO A 94 -14.42 9.41 -6.47
N VAL A 95 -13.10 9.27 -6.67
CA VAL A 95 -12.47 7.98 -6.99
C VAL A 95 -12.61 7.02 -5.81
N LEU A 96 -12.24 7.46 -4.61
CA LEU A 96 -12.37 6.67 -3.39
C LEU A 96 -13.82 6.22 -3.15
N VAL A 97 -14.78 7.16 -3.28
CA VAL A 97 -16.21 6.88 -3.13
C VAL A 97 -16.71 5.88 -4.18
N HIS A 98 -16.26 6.00 -5.43
CA HIS A 98 -16.61 5.05 -6.48
C HIS A 98 -16.09 3.64 -6.17
N LEU A 99 -14.82 3.51 -5.75
CA LEU A 99 -14.24 2.22 -5.39
C LEU A 99 -14.97 1.56 -4.21
N ASP A 100 -15.38 2.33 -3.20
CA ASP A 100 -16.16 1.84 -2.07
C ASP A 100 -17.53 1.32 -2.51
N ASN A 101 -18.27 2.14 -3.26
CA ASN A 101 -19.65 1.85 -3.68
C ASN A 101 -19.75 0.66 -4.63
N HIS A 102 -18.73 0.46 -5.46
CA HIS A 102 -18.68 -0.65 -6.42
C HIS A 102 -17.85 -1.85 -5.91
N HIS A 103 -17.41 -1.83 -4.65
CA HIS A 103 -16.65 -2.90 -4.00
C HIS A 103 -15.36 -3.29 -4.75
N LEU A 104 -14.65 -2.32 -5.32
CA LEU A 104 -13.47 -2.51 -6.18
C LEU A 104 -12.14 -2.59 -5.40
N TRP A 105 -12.23 -2.92 -4.11
CA TRP A 105 -11.07 -3.12 -3.23
C TRP A 105 -10.69 -4.61 -3.07
N ASP A 106 -11.54 -5.53 -3.54
CA ASP A 106 -11.29 -6.97 -3.57
C ASP A 106 -12.00 -7.61 -4.78
N PRO A 107 -11.29 -7.91 -5.89
CA PRO A 107 -9.86 -7.67 -6.13
C PRO A 107 -9.52 -6.17 -6.25
N ASN A 108 -8.28 -5.80 -5.93
CA ASN A 108 -7.82 -4.41 -5.88
C ASN A 108 -7.07 -3.93 -7.15
N GLU A 109 -7.09 -4.72 -8.23
CA GLU A 109 -6.32 -4.45 -9.46
C GLU A 109 -6.75 -3.14 -10.11
N PHE A 110 -8.06 -2.94 -10.24
CA PHE A 110 -8.61 -1.71 -10.80
C PHE A 110 -8.33 -0.49 -9.91
N ALA A 111 -8.45 -0.63 -8.58
CA ALA A 111 -8.12 0.43 -7.63
C ALA A 111 -6.64 0.85 -7.76
N VAL A 112 -5.72 -0.12 -7.82
CA VAL A 112 -4.29 0.13 -8.06
C VAL A 112 -4.06 0.84 -9.40
N SER A 113 -4.74 0.40 -10.47
CA SER A 113 -4.64 1.05 -11.79
C SER A 113 -5.09 2.51 -11.74
N CYS A 114 -6.24 2.80 -11.12
CA CYS A 114 -6.77 4.15 -10.95
C CYS A 114 -5.77 5.07 -10.23
N PHE A 115 -5.20 4.61 -9.11
CA PHE A 115 -4.23 5.41 -8.37
C PHE A 115 -2.88 5.54 -9.07
N ARG A 116 -2.47 4.55 -9.86
CA ARG A 116 -1.31 4.67 -10.74
C ARG A 116 -1.53 5.73 -11.82
N ILE A 117 -2.72 5.76 -12.42
CA ILE A 117 -3.11 6.81 -13.36
C ILE A 117 -3.04 8.18 -12.67
N ILE A 118 -3.63 8.32 -11.49
CA ILE A 118 -3.61 9.57 -10.72
C ILE A 118 -2.18 10.05 -10.47
N MET A 119 -1.34 9.19 -9.91
CA MET A 119 0.02 9.57 -9.51
C MET A 119 0.93 9.93 -10.69
N TYR A 120 0.74 9.31 -11.86
CA TYR A 120 1.51 9.67 -13.06
C TYR A 120 0.97 10.90 -13.79
N SER A 121 -0.28 11.28 -13.57
CA SER A 121 -0.89 12.41 -14.24
C SER A 121 -0.71 13.73 -13.50
N ILE A 122 -0.73 13.71 -12.17
CA ILE A 122 -0.59 14.94 -11.38
C ILE A 122 0.85 15.43 -11.30
N GLN A 123 1.02 16.70 -10.93
CA GLN A 123 2.33 17.24 -10.64
C GLN A 123 2.92 16.61 -9.38
N ALA A 124 4.23 16.33 -9.38
CA ALA A 124 4.92 15.65 -8.28
C ALA A 124 4.68 16.33 -6.92
N GLN A 125 4.66 17.66 -6.88
CA GLN A 125 4.41 18.47 -5.68
C GLN A 125 3.03 18.21 -5.03
N HIS A 126 2.05 17.65 -5.75
CA HIS A 126 0.73 17.33 -5.22
C HIS A 126 0.58 15.85 -4.81
N SER A 127 1.61 15.02 -5.05
CA SER A 127 1.58 13.58 -4.71
C SER A 127 1.33 13.31 -3.24
N HIS A 128 1.86 14.16 -2.36
CA HIS A 128 1.69 14.02 -0.93
C HIS A 128 0.23 14.19 -0.49
N HIS A 129 -0.57 15.04 -1.15
CA HIS A 129 -2.01 15.15 -0.90
C HIS A 129 -2.76 13.87 -1.23
N VAL A 130 -2.41 13.21 -2.33
CA VAL A 130 -3.03 11.94 -2.71
C VAL A 130 -2.72 10.88 -1.67
N ILE A 131 -1.45 10.78 -1.24
CA ILE A 131 -1.02 9.86 -0.18
C ILE A 131 -1.83 10.12 1.10
N GLN A 132 -1.98 11.38 1.50
CA GLN A 132 -2.79 11.76 2.67
C GLN A 132 -4.25 11.33 2.54
N GLN A 133 -4.86 11.49 1.36
CA GLN A 133 -6.23 11.03 1.15
C GLN A 133 -6.36 9.51 1.25
N VAL A 134 -5.39 8.74 0.75
CA VAL A 134 -5.38 7.28 0.90
C VAL A 134 -5.17 6.86 2.36
N LEU A 135 -4.28 7.54 3.10
CA LEU A 135 -4.08 7.30 4.53
C LEU A 135 -5.35 7.58 5.35
N ASN A 136 -6.00 8.72 5.09
CA ASN A 136 -7.27 9.08 5.73
C ASN A 136 -8.39 8.10 5.36
N HIS A 137 -8.40 7.58 4.13
CA HIS A 137 -9.32 6.54 3.70
C HIS A 137 -9.12 5.24 4.47
N LEU A 138 -7.87 4.81 4.65
CA LEU A 138 -7.53 3.64 5.45
C LEU A 138 -8.00 3.80 6.90
N ASP A 139 -7.79 4.97 7.50
CA ASP A 139 -8.25 5.30 8.85
C ASP A 139 -9.78 5.27 8.98
N THR A 140 -10.50 5.79 8.00
CA THR A 140 -11.98 5.78 7.97
C THR A 140 -12.52 4.35 7.82
N ASN A 141 -11.81 3.50 7.08
CA ASN A 141 -12.20 2.12 6.79
C ASN A 141 -11.53 1.09 7.73
N ASN A 142 -11.06 1.51 8.91
CA ASN A 142 -10.34 0.66 9.86
C ASN A 142 -11.15 -0.54 10.41
N LYS A 143 -12.48 -0.51 10.29
CA LYS A 143 -13.43 -1.57 10.70
C LYS A 143 -13.97 -2.40 9.53
N ASN A 144 -13.60 -2.08 8.29
CA ASN A 144 -14.04 -2.86 7.13
C ASN A 144 -13.35 -4.23 7.11
N THR A 145 -13.74 -5.07 6.15
CA THR A 145 -13.17 -6.41 6.00
C THR A 145 -11.64 -6.34 5.86
N PRO A 146 -10.90 -7.35 6.35
CA PRO A 146 -9.45 -7.41 6.19
C PRO A 146 -9.03 -7.29 4.71
N ARG A 147 -9.81 -7.85 3.78
CA ARG A 147 -9.58 -7.75 2.34
C ARG A 147 -9.62 -6.32 1.83
N VAL A 148 -10.64 -5.55 2.18
CA VAL A 148 -10.75 -4.14 1.79
C VAL A 148 -9.58 -3.32 2.35
N ARG A 149 -9.24 -3.50 3.64
CA ARG A 149 -8.10 -2.79 4.25
C ARG A 149 -6.77 -3.16 3.59
N ALA A 150 -6.54 -4.43 3.28
CA ALA A 150 -5.37 -4.87 2.53
C ALA A 150 -5.35 -4.26 1.11
N GLY A 151 -6.51 -4.15 0.46
CA GLY A 151 -6.70 -3.45 -0.81
C GLY A 151 -6.23 -1.99 -0.75
N ILE A 152 -6.68 -1.25 0.26
CA ILE A 152 -6.28 0.15 0.48
C ILE A 152 -4.77 0.26 0.78
N VAL A 153 -4.22 -0.64 1.59
CA VAL A 153 -2.77 -0.68 1.89
C VAL A 153 -1.94 -0.96 0.63
N GLN A 154 -2.43 -1.79 -0.29
CA GLN A 154 -1.75 -2.04 -1.57
C GLN A 154 -1.79 -0.82 -2.49
N VAL A 155 -2.91 -0.07 -2.52
CA VAL A 155 -2.96 1.22 -3.23
C VAL A 155 -1.98 2.22 -2.60
N LEU A 156 -1.90 2.26 -1.27
CA LEU A 156 -0.93 3.09 -0.57
C LEU A 156 0.51 2.72 -0.96
N LEU A 157 0.85 1.43 -1.02
CA LEU A 157 2.15 0.95 -1.49
C LEU A 157 2.52 1.49 -2.87
N GLU A 158 1.61 1.38 -3.84
CA GLU A 158 1.85 1.83 -5.22
C GLU A 158 1.97 3.36 -5.30
N THR A 159 1.16 4.10 -4.55
CA THR A 159 1.23 5.57 -4.51
C THR A 159 2.55 6.07 -3.90
N VAL A 160 2.98 5.52 -2.75
CA VAL A 160 4.27 5.92 -2.15
C VAL A 160 5.46 5.47 -3.00
N ALA A 161 5.35 4.34 -3.71
CA ALA A 161 6.39 3.88 -4.62
C ALA A 161 6.65 4.85 -5.77
N ILE A 162 5.60 5.47 -6.31
CA ILE A 162 5.72 6.47 -7.36
C ILE A 162 6.27 7.78 -6.77
N ALA A 163 5.81 8.19 -5.58
CA ALA A 163 6.20 9.46 -4.95
C ALA A 163 7.62 9.48 -4.35
N ALA A 164 8.16 8.32 -3.96
CA ALA A 164 9.49 8.18 -3.37
C ALA A 164 10.62 8.72 -4.27
N LYS A 165 10.36 8.89 -5.57
CA LYS A 165 11.30 9.43 -6.56
C LYS A 165 11.51 10.96 -6.48
N GLY A 166 10.76 11.69 -5.65
CA GLY A 166 11.04 13.13 -5.51
C GLY A 166 10.12 14.00 -4.64
N SER A 167 9.05 13.48 -4.03
CA SER A 167 8.09 14.34 -3.29
C SER A 167 7.52 13.74 -2.00
N VAL A 168 8.13 12.68 -1.47
CA VAL A 168 7.55 11.96 -0.32
C VAL A 168 7.86 12.59 1.05
N GLY A 169 8.87 13.46 1.11
CA GLY A 169 9.46 14.03 2.34
C GLY A 169 8.46 14.52 3.40
N PRO A 170 7.46 15.36 3.08
CA PRO A 170 6.52 15.89 4.07
C PRO A 170 5.65 14.85 4.78
N THR A 171 5.53 13.64 4.21
CA THR A 171 4.55 12.62 4.64
C THR A 171 5.19 11.33 5.15
N VAL A 172 6.52 11.25 5.14
CA VAL A 172 7.25 10.01 5.48
C VAL A 172 6.82 9.47 6.84
N LEU A 173 6.99 10.26 7.90
CA LEU A 173 6.70 9.81 9.27
C LEU A 173 5.22 9.53 9.48
N GLU A 174 4.33 10.26 8.80
CA GLU A 174 2.89 10.06 8.90
C GLU A 174 2.45 8.75 8.25
N VAL A 175 3.00 8.41 7.08
CA VAL A 175 2.78 7.11 6.43
C VAL A 175 3.21 5.99 7.39
N PHE A 176 4.41 6.06 7.96
CA PHE A 176 4.88 5.05 8.92
C PHE A 176 4.00 4.98 10.17
N ASN A 177 3.68 6.12 10.78
CA ASN A 177 2.88 6.15 12.00
C ASN A 177 1.49 5.53 11.77
N THR A 178 0.86 5.84 10.64
CA THR A 178 -0.45 5.28 10.26
C THR A 178 -0.35 3.79 9.98
N LEU A 179 0.64 3.34 9.20
CA LEU A 179 0.86 1.91 8.93
C LEU A 179 1.08 1.12 10.24
N LEU A 180 1.91 1.62 11.15
CA LEU A 180 2.16 0.98 12.44
C LEU A 180 0.92 0.97 13.35
N LYS A 181 0.10 2.02 13.31
CA LYS A 181 -1.20 2.08 14.00
C LYS A 181 -2.13 0.98 13.47
N HIS A 182 -2.27 0.85 12.15
CA HIS A 182 -3.10 -0.20 11.52
C HIS A 182 -2.56 -1.61 11.75
N LEU A 183 -1.24 -1.78 11.80
CA LEU A 183 -0.61 -3.06 12.14
C LEU A 183 -1.01 -3.51 13.55
N ARG A 184 -0.96 -2.60 14.53
CA ARG A 184 -1.41 -2.89 15.91
C ARG A 184 -2.89 -3.21 15.96
N MET A 185 -3.73 -2.40 15.32
CA MET A 185 -5.17 -2.66 15.26
C MET A 185 -5.48 -4.04 14.67
N SER A 186 -4.79 -4.44 13.60
CA SER A 186 -4.96 -5.76 12.99
C SER A 186 -4.55 -6.91 13.90
N VAL A 187 -3.47 -6.75 14.70
CA VAL A 187 -3.10 -7.72 15.74
C VAL A 187 -4.17 -7.81 16.83
N ASP A 188 -4.71 -6.68 17.27
CA ASP A 188 -5.76 -6.64 18.28
C ASP A 188 -7.06 -7.31 17.81
N PHE A 189 -7.44 -7.12 16.54
CA PHE A 189 -8.59 -7.81 15.95
C PHE A 189 -8.40 -9.33 15.93
N GLU A 190 -7.22 -9.82 15.55
CA GLU A 190 -6.92 -11.26 15.54
C GLU A 190 -6.97 -11.89 16.95
N LEU A 191 -6.47 -11.18 17.96
CA LEU A 191 -6.49 -11.63 19.35
C LEU A 191 -7.90 -11.57 19.95
N GLY A 192 -8.69 -10.55 19.62
CA GLY A 192 -10.07 -10.40 20.05
C GLY A 192 -10.98 -11.51 19.51
N GLU A 193 -10.79 -11.93 18.26
CA GLU A 193 -11.51 -13.07 17.66
C GLU A 193 -11.12 -14.40 18.32
N SER A 194 -9.84 -14.56 18.66
CA SER A 194 -9.31 -15.74 19.35
C SER A 194 -9.85 -15.87 20.78
N SER A 195 -9.98 -14.76 21.52
CA SER A 195 -10.56 -14.78 22.88
C SER A 195 -12.06 -15.06 22.90
N ARG A 196 -12.83 -14.61 21.89
CA ARG A 196 -14.29 -14.87 21.81
C ARG A 196 -14.63 -16.32 21.43
N ARG A 197 -13.75 -17.01 20.70
CA ARG A 197 -13.92 -18.44 20.37
C ARG A 197 -13.69 -19.36 21.56
N ASN A 198 -12.95 -18.92 22.58
CA ASN A 198 -12.69 -19.72 23.78
C ASN A 198 -13.88 -19.84 24.75
N SER A 199 -15.01 -19.16 24.51
CA SER A 199 -16.21 -19.26 25.35
C SER A 199 -17.31 -20.19 24.79
N SER A 200 -17.13 -20.80 23.60
CA SER A 200 -18.06 -21.82 23.12
C SER A 200 -17.40 -22.85 22.18
N VAL A 201 -17.23 -24.07 22.72
CA VAL A 201 -17.27 -25.36 21.99
C VAL A 201 -16.11 -25.70 21.02
N SER A 202 -15.47 -26.85 21.34
CA SER A 202 -14.73 -27.81 20.48
C SER A 202 -13.27 -27.55 20.11
N VAL A 203 -12.40 -28.36 20.73
CA VAL A 203 -10.93 -28.49 20.57
C VAL A 203 -10.51 -29.17 19.23
N SER A 204 -11.33 -29.13 18.17
CA SER A 204 -11.11 -29.93 16.95
C SER A 204 -10.96 -29.13 15.66
N SER A 205 -10.54 -27.86 15.72
CA SER A 205 -10.23 -27.06 14.51
C SER A 205 -9.00 -26.17 14.64
N SER A 206 -8.03 -26.56 15.49
CA SER A 206 -6.83 -25.76 15.81
C SER A 206 -5.71 -25.83 14.76
N ARG A 207 -5.96 -26.40 13.58
CA ARG A 207 -5.02 -26.40 12.44
C ARG A 207 -5.68 -25.79 11.21
N GLY A 208 -5.38 -24.52 10.94
CA GLY A 208 -5.34 -24.03 9.56
C GLY A 208 -6.31 -22.93 9.12
N LYS A 209 -7.11 -22.29 9.98
CA LYS A 209 -7.68 -20.98 9.62
C LYS A 209 -6.66 -19.90 9.97
N GLU A 210 -5.79 -19.62 9.01
CA GLU A 210 -4.98 -18.41 9.02
C GLU A 210 -5.93 -17.22 9.22
N SER A 211 -5.71 -16.41 10.26
CA SER A 211 -6.54 -15.23 10.49
C SER A 211 -6.48 -14.33 9.26
N GLU A 212 -7.62 -13.91 8.73
CA GLU A 212 -7.66 -13.01 7.57
C GLU A 212 -6.96 -11.67 7.85
N GLU A 213 -6.82 -11.31 9.13
CA GLU A 213 -6.00 -10.19 9.59
C GLU A 213 -4.53 -10.31 9.19
N ARG A 214 -3.99 -11.52 9.05
CA ARG A 214 -2.61 -11.73 8.59
C ARG A 214 -2.37 -11.19 7.18
N ILE A 215 -3.40 -11.15 6.34
CA ILE A 215 -3.32 -10.53 5.01
C ILE A 215 -3.04 -9.03 5.15
N VAL A 216 -3.73 -8.35 6.07
CA VAL A 216 -3.52 -6.93 6.36
C VAL A 216 -2.14 -6.71 6.98
N GLN A 217 -1.75 -7.52 7.96
CA GLN A 217 -0.45 -7.44 8.62
C GLN A 217 0.69 -7.58 7.61
N ASN A 218 0.62 -8.59 6.73
CA ASN A 218 1.62 -8.83 5.69
C ASN A 218 1.69 -7.69 4.68
N ALA A 219 0.53 -7.19 4.22
CA ALA A 219 0.47 -6.05 3.31
C ALA A 219 1.14 -4.81 3.94
N ILE A 220 0.86 -4.53 5.22
CA ILE A 220 1.45 -3.39 5.93
C ILE A 220 2.96 -3.53 6.09
N ILE A 221 3.44 -4.70 6.51
CA ILE A 221 4.87 -4.96 6.68
C ILE A 221 5.60 -4.83 5.34
N GLN A 222 5.02 -5.34 4.26
CA GLN A 222 5.54 -5.19 2.91
C GLN A 222 5.61 -3.71 2.51
N THR A 223 4.56 -2.94 2.79
CA THR A 223 4.51 -1.51 2.48
C THR A 223 5.56 -0.71 3.25
N ILE A 224 5.71 -0.96 4.55
CA ILE A 224 6.75 -0.35 5.39
C ILE A 224 8.14 -0.67 4.82
N GLY A 225 8.40 -1.95 4.53
CA GLY A 225 9.69 -2.40 4.01
C GLY A 225 10.04 -1.75 2.69
N PHE A 226 9.11 -1.80 1.73
CA PHE A 226 9.30 -1.19 0.42
C PHE A 226 9.49 0.32 0.53
N PHE A 227 8.62 1.00 1.28
CA PHE A 227 8.69 2.44 1.41
C PHE A 227 10.00 2.87 2.06
N GLY A 228 10.38 2.26 3.19
CA GLY A 228 11.63 2.56 3.88
C GLY A 228 12.88 2.21 3.08
N GLY A 229 12.82 1.19 2.21
CA GLY A 229 13.89 0.86 1.29
C GLY A 229 14.10 1.86 0.15
N ASN A 230 13.07 2.64 -0.21
CA ASN A 230 13.15 3.67 -1.25
C ASN A 230 13.49 5.08 -0.69
N LEU A 231 13.66 5.23 0.62
CA LEU A 231 14.05 6.51 1.23
C LEU A 231 15.57 6.74 1.15
N PRO A 232 16.01 8.01 1.07
CA PRO A 232 17.41 8.36 1.31
C PRO A 232 17.90 7.88 2.68
N ASP A 233 19.21 7.57 2.79
CA ASP A 233 19.82 6.99 3.99
C ASP A 233 19.48 7.71 5.30
N TYR A 234 19.48 9.05 5.27
CA TYR A 234 19.15 9.86 6.44
C TYR A 234 17.71 9.64 6.92
N GLN A 235 16.72 9.75 6.00
CA GLN A 235 15.31 9.53 6.34
C GLN A 235 15.04 8.07 6.72
N ARG A 236 15.76 7.14 6.09
CA ARG A 236 15.69 5.72 6.43
C ARG A 236 16.18 5.45 7.86
N ALA A 237 17.27 6.08 8.30
CA ALA A 237 17.76 5.97 9.68
C ALA A 237 16.76 6.58 10.68
N GLU A 238 16.15 7.73 10.37
CA GLU A 238 15.10 8.33 11.19
C GLU A 238 13.89 7.40 11.34
N VAL A 239 13.46 6.76 10.26
CA VAL A 239 12.36 5.79 10.26
C VAL A 239 12.72 4.55 11.10
N MET A 240 13.94 4.03 11.00
CA MET A 240 14.39 2.92 11.84
C MET A 240 14.34 3.28 13.32
N MET A 241 14.87 4.45 13.68
CA MET A 241 14.85 4.96 15.05
C MET A 241 13.41 5.19 15.53
N PHE A 242 12.52 5.68 14.65
CA PHE A 242 11.11 5.84 14.94
C PHE A 242 10.42 4.50 15.21
N ILE A 243 10.63 3.48 14.36
CA ILE A 243 10.08 2.13 14.57
C ILE A 243 10.63 1.53 15.86
N MET A 244 11.94 1.64 16.11
CA MET A 244 12.58 1.17 17.36
C MET A 244 11.96 1.82 18.60
N GLY A 245 11.74 3.14 18.57
CA GLY A 245 11.07 3.86 19.66
C GLY A 245 9.61 3.41 19.90
N LYS A 246 8.99 2.72 18.94
CA LYS A 246 7.65 2.14 19.06
C LYS A 246 7.65 0.68 19.53
N VAL A 247 8.79 -0.01 19.53
CA VAL A 247 8.87 -1.41 19.98
C VAL A 247 8.62 -1.48 21.50
N PRO A 248 7.58 -2.20 21.97
CA PRO A 248 7.35 -2.36 23.40
C PRO A 248 8.54 -3.09 24.05
N VAL A 249 9.15 -2.49 25.09
CA VAL A 249 10.21 -3.12 25.89
C VAL A 249 9.59 -3.68 27.17
N TYR A 250 9.88 -4.95 27.48
CA TYR A 250 9.40 -5.57 28.72
C TYR A 250 10.01 -4.86 29.94
N GLY A 251 9.16 -4.38 30.85
CA GLY A 251 9.58 -3.87 32.17
C GLY A 251 9.63 -2.35 32.33
N THR A 252 9.30 -1.55 31.32
CA THR A 252 9.26 -0.08 31.43
C THR A 252 7.84 0.44 31.16
N PRO A 253 7.20 1.19 32.08
CA PRO A 253 5.93 1.84 31.81
C PRO A 253 6.18 3.02 30.87
N CYS A 254 6.12 2.79 29.56
CA CYS A 254 6.20 3.88 28.59
C CYS A 254 4.87 4.65 28.59
N HIS A 255 4.91 5.89 29.05
CA HIS A 255 3.82 6.85 28.96
C HIS A 255 3.50 7.14 27.48
N THR A 256 2.54 6.41 26.91
CA THR A 256 1.55 7.01 25.99
C THR A 256 0.40 6.08 25.60
N LEU A 257 0.40 4.79 25.98
CA LEU A 257 -0.70 3.91 25.60
C LEU A 257 -1.06 2.97 26.75
N ASP A 258 -2.33 3.02 27.13
CA ASP A 258 -2.98 2.24 28.18
C ASP A 258 -2.64 0.73 28.06
N PRO A 259 -1.87 0.15 29.00
CA PRO A 259 -1.54 -1.28 28.99
C PRO A 259 -2.74 -2.19 29.30
N GLY A 260 -3.92 -1.62 29.58
CA GLY A 260 -5.04 -2.33 30.18
C GLY A 260 -5.76 -3.38 29.33
N LYS A 261 -5.43 -3.58 28.04
CA LYS A 261 -6.21 -4.49 27.16
C LYS A 261 -5.42 -5.48 26.32
N ILE A 262 -4.10 -5.35 26.20
CA ILE A 262 -3.27 -6.21 25.34
C ILE A 262 -2.41 -7.09 26.24
N GLY A 263 -2.83 -8.34 26.46
CA GLY A 263 -2.07 -9.29 27.28
C GLY A 263 -0.67 -9.59 26.70
N ASN A 264 0.20 -10.24 27.48
CA ASN A 264 1.60 -10.53 27.11
C ASN A 264 1.78 -11.13 25.69
N GLN A 265 0.80 -11.91 25.21
CA GLN A 265 0.81 -12.47 23.85
C GLN A 265 0.69 -11.40 22.75
N GLY A 266 -0.12 -10.35 22.95
CA GLY A 266 -0.24 -9.25 21.99
C GLY A 266 1.01 -8.37 21.97
N THR A 267 1.62 -8.13 23.13
CA THR A 267 2.91 -7.43 23.21
C THR A 267 4.01 -8.17 22.45
N LYS A 268 4.14 -9.50 22.63
CA LYS A 268 5.07 -10.33 21.84
C LYS A 268 4.81 -10.20 20.34
N ARG A 269 3.54 -10.26 19.93
CA ARG A 269 3.19 -10.25 18.51
C ARG A 269 3.44 -8.91 17.83
N ILE A 270 3.08 -7.82 18.49
CA ILE A 270 3.40 -6.46 18.04
C ILE A 270 4.92 -6.30 17.95
N GLN A 271 5.67 -6.75 18.97
CA GLN A 271 7.14 -6.72 18.93
C GLN A 271 7.68 -7.47 17.71
N THR A 272 7.25 -8.71 17.44
CA THR A 272 7.67 -9.48 16.27
C THR A 272 7.39 -8.77 14.95
N MET A 273 6.23 -8.12 14.81
CA MET A 273 5.86 -7.44 13.56
C MET A 273 6.60 -6.10 13.35
N LEU A 274 6.85 -5.36 14.43
CA LEU A 274 7.68 -4.16 14.38
C LEU A 274 9.13 -4.50 14.07
N LEU A 275 9.65 -5.57 14.66
CA LEU A 275 10.97 -6.09 14.32
C LEU A 275 11.04 -6.58 12.86
N SER A 276 9.99 -7.25 12.37
CA SER A 276 9.90 -7.67 10.97
C SER A 276 9.88 -6.47 10.01
N SER A 277 9.12 -5.43 10.37
CA SER A 277 9.08 -4.14 9.65
C SER A 277 10.46 -3.48 9.63
N LEU A 278 11.13 -3.44 10.79
CA LEU A 278 12.47 -2.88 10.95
C LEU A 278 13.51 -3.64 10.12
N ILE A 279 13.49 -4.98 10.16
CA ILE A 279 14.37 -5.83 9.35
C ILE A 279 14.16 -5.54 7.87
N MET A 280 12.92 -5.44 7.39
CA MET A 280 12.65 -5.14 5.98
C MET A 280 13.23 -3.78 5.55
N VAL A 281 13.17 -2.77 6.42
CA VAL A 281 13.80 -1.46 6.17
C VAL A 281 15.33 -1.56 6.23
N SER A 282 15.89 -2.35 7.16
CA SER A 282 17.34 -2.53 7.33
C SER A 282 18.01 -3.34 6.23
N LEU A 283 17.36 -4.40 5.73
CA LEU A 283 17.87 -5.23 4.64
C LEU A 283 17.95 -4.49 3.30
N SER A 284 17.35 -3.31 3.22
CA SER A 284 17.46 -2.43 2.06
C SER A 284 18.77 -1.61 2.05
N LEU A 285 19.59 -1.66 3.11
CA LEU A 285 20.94 -1.05 3.15
C LEU A 285 21.96 -1.92 2.40
N PRO A 286 22.91 -1.34 1.65
CA PRO A 286 24.07 -2.08 1.19
C PRO A 286 24.86 -2.61 2.40
N ASN A 287 25.22 -3.90 2.37
CA ASN A 287 25.85 -4.69 3.45
C ASN A 287 26.88 -3.97 4.37
N PRO A 288 27.78 -3.09 3.89
CA PRO A 288 28.71 -2.40 4.80
C PRO A 288 28.04 -1.35 5.71
N SER A 289 26.94 -0.72 5.27
CA SER A 289 26.22 0.32 6.03
C SER A 289 25.33 -0.26 7.11
N THR A 290 24.74 -1.44 6.85
CA THR A 290 23.85 -2.17 7.75
C THR A 290 24.58 -2.62 9.00
N GLY A 291 25.80 -3.17 8.85
CA GLY A 291 26.62 -3.63 9.96
C GLY A 291 27.10 -2.48 10.86
N CYS A 292 27.56 -1.38 10.28
CA CYS A 292 27.99 -0.21 11.05
C CYS A 292 26.84 0.47 11.79
N PHE A 293 25.65 0.59 11.17
CA PHE A 293 24.47 1.19 11.81
C PHE A 293 23.95 0.32 12.95
N MET A 294 23.80 -1.00 12.73
CA MET A 294 23.38 -1.94 13.79
C MET A 294 24.37 -1.99 14.96
N ASN A 295 25.68 -1.91 14.69
CA ASN A 295 26.68 -1.82 15.75
C ASN A 295 26.63 -0.47 16.49
N SER A 296 26.35 0.63 15.80
CA SER A 296 26.25 1.97 16.41
C SER A 296 25.02 2.15 17.30
N ILE A 297 23.96 1.36 17.11
CA ILE A 297 22.74 1.36 17.92
C ILE A 297 22.71 0.24 18.99
N GLY A 298 23.84 -0.46 19.22
CA GLY A 298 24.00 -1.44 20.30
C GLY A 298 23.43 -2.84 20.02
N TRP A 299 23.26 -3.21 18.75
CA TRP A 299 22.66 -4.49 18.31
C TRP A 299 23.72 -5.57 18.00
N SER A 300 24.66 -5.80 18.92
CA SER A 300 25.77 -6.76 18.73
C SER A 300 25.40 -8.24 18.91
N SER A 301 24.16 -8.59 19.30
CA SER A 301 23.81 -9.96 19.74
C SER A 301 22.72 -10.68 18.94
N CYS A 302 22.31 -10.20 17.77
CA CYS A 302 21.47 -10.99 16.86
C CYS A 302 22.29 -11.49 15.68
N SER A 303 22.87 -12.69 15.80
CA SER A 303 23.37 -13.42 14.64
C SER A 303 22.18 -13.81 13.75
N ILE A 304 21.89 -13.01 12.74
CA ILE A 304 20.93 -13.36 11.68
C ILE A 304 21.68 -14.24 10.67
N SER A 305 21.50 -15.56 10.76
CA SER A 305 21.94 -16.47 9.70
C SER A 305 20.95 -16.39 8.53
N VAL A 306 21.32 -15.65 7.48
CA VAL A 306 20.61 -15.64 6.20
C VAL A 306 21.08 -16.84 5.39
N GLU A 307 20.28 -17.90 5.31
CA GLU A 307 20.55 -19.02 4.40
C GLU A 307 20.08 -18.64 2.98
N TYR A 308 21.01 -18.21 2.14
CA TYR A 308 20.77 -17.96 0.73
C TYR A 308 20.65 -19.31 0.02
N LYS A 309 19.45 -19.73 -0.38
CA LYS A 309 19.29 -20.85 -1.33
C LYS A 309 19.44 -20.31 -2.76
N PRO A 310 20.57 -20.54 -3.46
CA PRO A 310 20.63 -20.26 -4.89
C PRO A 310 19.70 -21.23 -5.62
N ASN A 311 18.65 -20.72 -6.26
CA ASN A 311 17.89 -21.51 -7.23
C ASN A 311 18.83 -21.85 -8.39
N GLN A 312 18.99 -23.15 -8.63
CA GLN A 312 19.71 -23.68 -9.77
C GLN A 312 19.10 -23.15 -11.08
N ARG A 313 19.97 -22.75 -12.00
CA ARG A 313 19.63 -22.31 -13.36
C ARG A 313 18.97 -23.47 -14.12
N PRO A 314 17.79 -23.32 -14.73
CA PRO A 314 17.46 -24.09 -15.91
C PRO A 314 18.25 -23.49 -17.08
N THR A 315 19.18 -24.26 -17.62
CA THR A 315 19.77 -24.01 -18.93
C THR A 315 18.68 -24.11 -19.98
N THR A 316 18.27 -22.99 -20.57
CA THR A 316 18.08 -22.76 -22.03
C THR A 316 17.33 -21.44 -22.29
N ALA A 317 17.60 -20.89 -23.46
CA ALA A 317 17.39 -19.52 -23.91
C ALA A 317 15.92 -19.03 -23.94
N ALA A 318 15.69 -17.79 -23.50
CA ALA A 318 15.00 -16.70 -24.22
C ALA A 318 14.74 -15.52 -23.26
N ASN A 319 15.04 -14.30 -23.71
CA ASN A 319 14.89 -13.05 -22.96
C ASN A 319 13.42 -12.71 -22.68
N VAL A 320 13.04 -12.69 -21.39
CA VAL A 320 11.87 -11.94 -20.87
C VAL A 320 12.24 -11.37 -19.49
N PRO A 321 12.01 -10.08 -19.19
CA PRO A 321 12.27 -9.52 -17.87
C PRO A 321 11.20 -10.02 -16.88
N THR A 322 11.51 -11.08 -16.14
CA THR A 322 10.64 -11.60 -15.07
C THR A 322 11.06 -10.98 -13.74
N VAL A 323 10.16 -10.26 -13.07
CA VAL A 323 10.35 -9.75 -11.70
C VAL A 323 10.62 -10.95 -10.78
N ARG A 324 11.83 -11.05 -10.24
CA ARG A 324 12.20 -12.09 -9.27
C ARG A 324 11.46 -11.84 -7.95
N ARG A 325 10.55 -12.74 -7.57
CA ARG A 325 10.08 -12.86 -6.17
C ARG A 325 11.10 -13.66 -5.37
N SER A 326 11.80 -13.00 -4.45
CA SER A 326 12.64 -13.66 -3.44
C SER A 326 11.77 -14.07 -2.25
N PHE A 327 11.73 -15.36 -1.91
CA PHE A 327 11.13 -15.83 -0.67
C PHE A 327 12.18 -15.79 0.45
N ILE A 328 11.91 -15.06 1.53
CA ILE A 328 12.72 -15.05 2.74
C ILE A 328 12.05 -15.96 3.76
N LYS A 329 12.74 -17.00 4.21
CA LYS A 329 12.32 -17.83 5.34
C LYS A 329 13.05 -17.34 6.58
N VAL A 330 12.32 -16.74 7.52
CA VAL A 330 12.88 -16.32 8.82
C VAL A 330 12.73 -17.50 9.79
N THR A 331 13.84 -18.00 10.32
CA THR A 331 13.85 -18.99 11.42
C THR A 331 14.35 -18.32 12.68
N GLU A 332 13.57 -18.39 13.76
CA GLU A 332 13.95 -17.95 15.11
C GLU A 332 15.07 -18.85 15.67
N SER A 333 16.17 -18.25 16.12
CA SER A 333 17.02 -18.83 17.16
C SER A 333 17.09 -17.82 18.31
N ILE A 334 16.26 -18.02 19.33
CA ILE A 334 16.36 -17.28 20.59
C ILE A 334 17.47 -17.94 21.40
N SER A 335 18.62 -17.29 21.51
CA SER A 335 19.61 -17.65 22.53
C SER A 335 19.35 -16.81 23.78
N ASP A 336 18.91 -17.46 24.85
CA ASP A 336 18.77 -16.89 26.19
C ASP A 336 20.14 -16.45 26.73
N THR A 337 20.45 -15.15 26.68
CA THR A 337 21.44 -14.53 27.56
C THR A 337 21.05 -13.08 27.86
N GLY A 338 20.61 -12.80 29.09
CA GLY A 338 20.73 -11.46 29.70
C GLY A 338 22.09 -11.30 30.40
N PRO A 339 22.33 -10.23 31.18
CA PRO A 339 21.76 -8.88 31.17
C PRO A 339 22.81 -7.78 30.84
N TRP A 340 22.33 -6.65 30.29
CA TRP A 340 22.82 -5.28 30.50
C TRP A 340 24.34 -5.00 30.40
N CYS A 341 24.77 -4.38 29.29
CA CYS A 341 26.01 -3.60 29.27
C CYS A 341 25.72 -2.12 29.52
N SER A 342 26.19 -1.62 30.66
CA SER A 342 26.32 -0.21 31.02
C SER A 342 27.04 0.60 29.94
N CYS A 343 26.42 1.69 29.48
CA CYS A 343 27.14 2.79 28.85
C CYS A 343 28.03 3.49 29.89
N LYS A 344 29.34 3.52 29.65
CA LYS A 344 30.25 4.49 30.25
C LYS A 344 30.67 5.49 29.17
N HIS A 345 30.37 6.76 29.47
CA HIS A 345 30.71 8.05 28.86
C HIS A 345 31.09 8.15 27.38
#